data_AF-A0A8H3U1A1-F1
#
_entry.id   AF-A0A8H3U1A1-F1
#
_cell.length_a   1.000
_cell.length_b   1.000
_cell.length_c   1.000
_cell.angle_alpha   90.00
_cell.angle_beta   90.00
_cell.angle_gamma   90.00
#
_symmetry.space_group_name_H-M   'P 1'
#
loop_
_entity.id
_entity.type
_entity.pdbx_description
1 polymer ?
#
loop_
_entity_poly.entity_id
_entity_poly.type
_entity_poly.pdbx_seq_one_letter_code
_entity_poly.pdbx_strand_id
1 'polypeptide(L)'
;MGPNILQNDTLPSEVDTKTLRGVRDTIRQGFSWATREGPLCEEPIRNTKFRLTDIGLAPEAIFRGGGQIIPTARRACYSSFLMASPRLMEPVYECSMIGPADAVTSVYTVLARRRGHVLQDGPIAGTPLYQVKGLIPVIDSFGFETDLRIHTQGQATLSLVFDRWSIVPGDPLDRDIQLRPLEPASAQATARDFVLKTRRRKGLAEDVTISKFLEPDLFKSLKESGILDG
;
A
#
# COMPACT_ATOMS: atom_id res chain seq x y z
N MET A 1 15.89 3.94 4.06
CA MET A 1 15.64 3.27 2.77
C MET A 1 14.34 2.51 2.92
N GLY A 2 13.36 2.76 2.04
CA GLY A 2 12.12 1.98 2.02
C GLY A 2 12.32 0.61 1.36
N PRO A 3 11.30 -0.26 1.35
CA PRO A 3 11.37 -1.61 0.76
C PRO A 3 11.23 -1.59 -0.77
N ASN A 4 11.77 -0.57 -1.44
CA ASN A 4 11.69 -0.40 -2.90
C ASN A 4 13.11 -0.39 -3.47
N ILE A 5 13.24 -0.89 -4.70
CA ILE A 5 14.50 -0.94 -5.42
C ILE A 5 14.37 -0.24 -6.77
N LEU A 6 15.40 0.53 -7.11
CA LEU A 6 15.58 1.11 -8.44
C LEU A 6 16.75 0.37 -9.11
N GLN A 7 16.45 -0.37 -10.17
CA GLN A 7 17.44 -1.09 -10.97
C GLN A 7 17.67 -0.33 -12.28
N ASN A 8 18.95 -0.18 -12.67
CA ASN A 8 19.29 0.26 -14.01
C ASN A 8 19.21 -0.94 -14.98
N ASP A 9 18.34 -0.86 -15.98
CA ASP A 9 18.13 -1.89 -17.02
C ASP A 9 18.34 -1.31 -18.43
N THR A 10 19.01 -0.15 -18.53
CA THR A 10 19.32 0.53 -19.79
C THR A 10 20.35 -0.24 -20.61
N LEU A 11 20.16 -0.28 -21.92
CA LEU A 11 21.14 -0.86 -22.84
C LEU A 11 22.32 0.11 -23.07
N PRO A 12 23.60 -0.34 -22.94
CA PRO A 12 24.77 0.52 -23.18
C PRO A 12 24.89 1.06 -24.61
N SER A 13 24.19 0.45 -25.56
CA SER A 13 24.12 0.89 -26.96
C SER A 13 23.20 2.10 -27.17
N GLU A 14 22.21 2.29 -26.30
CA GLU A 14 21.18 3.32 -26.43
C GLU A 14 21.49 4.53 -25.55
N VAL A 15 22.02 4.29 -24.34
CA VAL A 15 22.30 5.32 -23.36
C VAL A 15 23.79 5.35 -23.01
N ASP A 16 24.41 6.52 -23.14
CA ASP A 16 25.79 6.71 -22.69
C ASP A 16 25.90 6.59 -21.16
N THR A 17 26.58 5.53 -20.72
CA THR A 17 26.80 5.20 -19.31
C THR A 17 27.53 6.31 -18.54
N LYS A 18 28.38 7.12 -19.18
CA LYS A 18 29.09 8.22 -18.51
C LYS A 18 28.14 9.35 -18.18
N THR A 19 27.32 9.75 -19.16
CA THR A 19 26.30 10.78 -18.99
C THR A 19 25.25 10.37 -17.95
N LEU A 20 24.82 9.11 -17.97
CA LEU A 20 23.90 8.54 -16.97
C LEU A 20 24.47 8.60 -15.54
N ARG A 21 25.76 8.30 -15.36
CA ARG A 21 26.41 8.40 -14.03
C ARG A 21 26.37 9.82 -13.47
N GLY A 22 26.48 10.84 -14.33
CA GLY A 22 26.42 12.25 -13.93
C GLY A 22 25.05 12.67 -13.36
N VAL A 23 23.96 12.05 -13.82
CA VAL A 23 22.58 12.35 -13.36
C VAL A 23 22.04 11.33 -12.36
N ARG A 24 22.86 10.36 -11.93
CA ARG A 24 22.43 9.27 -11.04
C ARG A 24 21.83 9.78 -9.74
N ASP A 25 22.46 10.77 -9.12
CA ASP A 25 22.04 11.24 -7.80
C ASP A 25 20.75 12.07 -7.86
N THR A 26 20.51 12.82 -8.93
CA THR A 26 19.25 13.54 -9.15
C THR A 26 18.09 12.57 -9.44
N ILE A 27 18.33 11.50 -10.20
CA ILE A 27 17.35 10.42 -10.39
C ILE A 27 17.03 9.74 -9.06
N ARG A 28 18.05 9.42 -8.26
CA ARG A 28 17.87 8.82 -6.93
C ARG A 28 17.06 9.72 -5.99
N GLN A 29 17.27 11.03 -6.05
CA GLN A 29 16.46 12.01 -5.28
C GLN A 29 15.00 12.00 -5.73
N GLY A 30 14.74 12.04 -7.05
CA GLY A 30 13.38 11.94 -7.59
C GLY A 30 12.68 10.64 -7.20
N PHE A 31 13.40 9.51 -7.28
CA PHE A 31 12.91 8.20 -6.85
C PHE A 31 12.60 8.14 -5.34
N SER A 32 13.49 8.67 -4.50
CA SER A 32 13.29 8.71 -3.05
C SER A 32 12.07 9.56 -2.68
N TRP A 33 11.80 10.63 -3.43
CA TRP A 33 10.61 11.44 -3.22
C TRP A 33 9.35 10.70 -3.67
N ALA A 34 9.36 10.14 -4.89
CA ALA A 34 8.22 9.39 -5.44
C ALA A 34 7.82 8.19 -4.58
N THR A 35 8.79 7.50 -3.97
CA THR A 35 8.51 6.36 -3.10
C THR A 35 8.05 6.75 -1.70
N ARG A 36 8.35 7.96 -1.24
CA ARG A 36 7.86 8.49 0.04
C ARG A 36 6.41 8.94 -0.04
N GLU A 37 6.03 9.55 -1.15
CA GLU A 37 4.67 10.05 -1.41
C GLU A 37 4.15 9.35 -2.66
N GLY A 38 3.34 8.30 -2.53
CA GLY A 38 2.83 7.53 -3.67
C GLY A 38 1.66 8.21 -4.41
N PRO A 39 1.35 7.79 -5.65
CA PRO A 39 0.36 8.48 -6.49
C PRO A 39 -1.10 8.25 -6.05
N LEU A 40 -1.40 7.16 -5.33
CA LEU A 40 -2.77 6.83 -4.90
C LEU A 40 -3.29 7.77 -3.80
N CYS A 41 -2.53 7.96 -2.72
CA CYS A 41 -2.98 8.71 -1.54
C CYS A 41 -1.88 9.55 -0.91
N GLU A 42 -0.75 9.79 -1.60
CA GLU A 42 0.45 10.38 -1.00
C GLU A 42 0.95 9.59 0.22
N GLU A 43 0.89 8.27 0.12
CA GLU A 43 1.38 7.33 1.13
C GLU A 43 2.63 6.61 0.63
N PRO A 44 3.54 6.15 1.50
CA PRO A 44 4.75 5.48 1.09
C PRO A 44 4.50 4.22 0.23
N ILE A 45 5.17 4.14 -0.91
CA ILE A 45 5.16 2.94 -1.76
C ILE A 45 5.95 1.83 -1.07
N ARG A 46 5.49 0.58 -1.17
CA ARG A 46 6.20 -0.58 -0.64
C ARG A 46 6.31 -1.71 -1.66
N ASN A 47 7.34 -2.53 -1.47
CA ASN A 47 7.56 -3.78 -2.19
C ASN A 47 7.51 -3.64 -3.72
N THR A 48 8.08 -2.55 -4.24
CA THR A 48 8.05 -2.25 -5.69
C THR A 48 9.45 -2.21 -6.28
N LYS A 49 9.62 -2.88 -7.42
CA LYS A 49 10.83 -2.86 -8.25
C LYS A 49 10.63 -1.90 -9.43
N PHE A 50 11.35 -0.80 -9.43
CA PHE A 50 11.41 0.14 -10.56
C PHE A 50 12.61 -0.21 -11.43
N ARG A 51 12.40 -0.29 -12.75
CA ARG A 51 13.46 -0.52 -13.73
C ARG A 51 13.58 0.71 -14.62
N LEU A 52 14.79 1.26 -14.71
CA LEU A 52 15.10 2.32 -15.67
C LEU A 52 15.42 1.65 -17.01
N THR A 53 14.53 1.78 -17.98
CA THR A 53 14.67 1.16 -19.31
C THR A 53 15.39 2.08 -20.29
N ASP A 54 15.01 3.35 -20.33
CA ASP A 54 15.57 4.35 -21.24
C ASP A 54 15.55 5.75 -20.61
N ILE A 55 16.39 6.65 -21.11
CA ILE A 55 16.48 8.05 -20.69
C ILE A 55 16.95 8.97 -21.82
N GLY A 56 16.10 9.93 -22.18
CA GLY A 56 16.47 11.04 -23.06
C GLY A 56 17.19 12.14 -22.29
N LEU A 57 18.48 12.38 -22.57
CA LEU A 57 19.29 13.42 -21.94
C LEU A 57 19.76 14.45 -22.97
N ALA A 58 19.65 15.73 -22.62
CA ALA A 58 20.22 16.82 -23.42
C ALA A 58 21.77 16.76 -23.42
N PRO A 59 22.43 17.14 -24.54
CA PRO A 59 23.88 17.05 -24.65
C PRO A 59 24.59 17.99 -23.66
N GLU A 60 24.13 19.23 -23.53
CA GLU A 60 24.74 20.19 -22.62
C GLU A 60 24.36 19.93 -21.15
N ALA A 61 25.34 20.04 -20.24
CA ALA A 61 25.12 19.83 -18.81
C ALA A 61 24.19 20.88 -18.17
N ILE A 62 24.12 22.08 -18.75
CA ILE A 62 23.27 23.19 -18.24
C ILE A 62 21.77 22.85 -18.30
N PHE A 63 21.35 22.03 -19.26
CA PHE A 63 19.96 21.57 -19.42
C PHE A 63 19.67 20.28 -18.64
N ARG A 64 20.63 19.81 -17.85
CA ARG A 64 20.50 18.63 -16.97
C ARG A 64 20.43 19.04 -15.50
N GLY A 65 19.82 20.20 -15.23
CA GLY A 65 19.64 20.72 -13.89
C GLY A 65 18.77 19.78 -13.02
N GLY A 66 19.10 19.68 -11.74
CA GLY A 66 18.33 18.87 -10.79
C GLY A 66 16.84 19.24 -10.75
N GLY A 67 16.52 20.53 -10.93
CA GLY A 67 15.14 21.02 -10.99
C GLY A 67 14.32 20.48 -12.17
N GLN A 68 14.95 20.00 -13.24
CA GLN A 68 14.27 19.39 -14.39
C GLN A 68 14.20 17.86 -14.24
N ILE A 69 15.28 17.23 -13.79
CA ILE A 69 15.38 15.76 -13.71
C ILE A 69 14.55 15.20 -12.55
N ILE A 70 14.61 15.82 -11.37
CA ILE A 70 13.95 15.32 -10.16
C ILE A 70 12.41 15.20 -10.34
N PRO A 71 11.68 16.25 -10.75
CA PRO A 71 10.24 16.14 -10.92
C PRO A 71 9.85 15.22 -12.08
N THR A 72 10.66 15.17 -13.15
CA THR A 72 10.43 14.28 -14.29
C THR A 72 10.58 12.81 -13.87
N ALA A 73 11.63 12.47 -13.13
CA ALA A 73 11.84 11.14 -12.57
C ALA A 73 10.69 10.74 -11.63
N ARG A 74 10.19 11.67 -10.80
CA ARG A 74 9.02 11.44 -9.96
C ARG A 74 7.77 11.11 -10.78
N ARG A 75 7.51 11.88 -11.84
CA ARG A 75 6.37 11.67 -12.76
C ARG A 75 6.47 10.34 -13.51
N ALA A 76 7.67 9.93 -13.91
CA ALA A 76 7.93 8.62 -14.50
C ALA A 76 7.63 7.46 -13.54
N CYS A 77 7.99 7.60 -12.25
CA CYS A 77 7.65 6.61 -11.23
C CYS A 77 6.13 6.50 -11.01
N TYR A 78 5.41 7.62 -11.03
CA TYR A 78 3.94 7.61 -10.83
C TYR A 78 3.18 7.01 -12.00
N SER A 79 3.56 7.37 -13.24
CA SER A 79 2.93 6.81 -14.43
C SER A 79 3.14 5.29 -14.51
N SER A 80 4.38 4.82 -14.37
CA SER A 80 4.68 3.38 -14.35
C SER A 80 3.96 2.62 -13.23
N PHE A 81 3.88 3.20 -12.02
CA PHE A 81 3.18 2.56 -10.90
C PHE A 81 1.67 2.47 -11.12
N LEU A 82 1.04 3.52 -11.66
CA LEU A 82 -0.40 3.51 -11.95
C LEU A 82 -0.77 2.57 -13.09
N MET A 83 0.12 2.34 -14.06
CA MET A 83 -0.07 1.38 -15.15
C MET A 83 0.08 -0.08 -14.69
N ALA A 84 0.68 -0.33 -13.53
CA ALA A 84 0.98 -1.68 -13.02
C ALA A 84 -0.12 -2.26 -12.08
N SER A 85 -1.35 -1.77 -12.15
CA SER A 85 -2.49 -2.16 -11.27
C SER A 85 -2.18 -2.00 -9.76
N PRO A 86 -2.02 -0.75 -9.28
CA PRO A 86 -1.55 -0.50 -7.92
C PRO A 86 -2.58 -0.95 -6.86
N ARG A 87 -2.10 -1.51 -5.75
CA ARG A 87 -2.93 -1.94 -4.60
C ARG A 87 -2.55 -1.19 -3.33
N LEU A 88 -3.52 -1.01 -2.44
CA LEU A 88 -3.26 -0.49 -1.09
C LEU A 88 -2.77 -1.61 -0.17
N MET A 89 -1.91 -1.26 0.79
CA MET A 89 -1.51 -2.16 1.86
C MET A 89 -1.93 -1.58 3.22
N GLU A 90 -2.57 -2.40 4.04
CA GLU A 90 -2.90 -2.08 5.44
C GLU A 90 -1.93 -2.78 6.39
N PRO A 91 -1.60 -2.16 7.54
CA PRO A 91 -0.84 -2.84 8.58
C PRO A 91 -1.73 -3.85 9.30
N VAL A 92 -1.12 -4.95 9.72
CA VAL A 92 -1.78 -6.05 10.43
C VAL A 92 -1.06 -6.27 11.77
N TYR A 93 -1.85 -6.39 12.83
CA TYR A 93 -1.36 -6.78 14.14
C TYR A 93 -1.41 -8.30 14.30
N GLU A 94 -0.36 -8.87 14.86
CA GLU A 94 -0.42 -10.15 15.55
C GLU A 94 -1.11 -9.93 16.90
N CYS A 95 -2.21 -10.64 17.10
CA CYS A 95 -2.92 -10.69 18.37
C CYS A 95 -2.55 -11.97 19.12
N SER A 96 -2.02 -11.82 20.33
CA SER A 96 -1.81 -12.94 21.26
C SER A 96 -2.77 -12.78 22.42
N MET A 97 -3.71 -13.72 22.55
CA MET A 97 -4.69 -13.78 23.63
C MET A 97 -4.35 -14.91 24.57
N ILE A 98 -4.43 -14.64 25.87
CA ILE A 98 -4.23 -15.62 26.93
C ILE A 98 -5.46 -15.58 27.84
N GLY A 99 -6.07 -16.73 28.06
CA GLY A 99 -7.24 -16.85 28.93
C GLY A 99 -7.57 -18.30 29.23
N PRO A 100 -8.64 -18.55 30.00
CA PRO A 100 -9.12 -19.90 30.25
C PRO A 100 -9.76 -20.52 28.98
N ALA A 101 -9.87 -21.85 28.95
CA ALA A 101 -10.31 -22.59 27.75
C ALA A 101 -11.76 -22.28 27.33
N ASP A 102 -12.61 -21.87 28.27
CA ASP A 102 -13.97 -21.40 28.03
C ASP A 102 -14.02 -20.06 27.26
N ALA A 103 -13.05 -19.17 27.52
CA ALA A 103 -12.93 -17.86 26.87
C ALA A 103 -12.52 -17.96 25.38
N VAL A 104 -11.97 -19.10 24.96
CA VAL A 104 -11.48 -19.32 23.58
C VAL A 104 -12.59 -19.17 22.55
N THR A 105 -13.80 -19.67 22.83
CA THR A 105 -14.93 -19.55 21.89
C THR A 105 -15.34 -18.10 21.68
N SER A 106 -15.32 -17.30 22.75
CA SER A 106 -15.59 -15.85 22.69
C SER A 106 -14.52 -15.13 21.86
N VAL A 107 -13.25 -15.49 22.03
CA VAL A 107 -12.12 -14.99 21.24
C VAL A 107 -12.35 -15.20 19.74
N TYR A 108 -12.67 -16.43 19.32
CA TYR A 108 -12.92 -16.76 17.91
C TYR A 108 -14.05 -15.91 17.33
N THR A 109 -15.13 -15.73 18.10
CA THR A 109 -16.31 -14.97 17.66
C THR A 109 -15.99 -13.49 17.48
N VAL A 110 -15.30 -12.87 18.45
CA VAL A 110 -14.96 -11.43 18.39
C VAL A 110 -13.93 -11.17 17.28
N LEU A 111 -12.96 -12.08 17.10
CA LEU A 111 -11.94 -11.96 16.05
C LEU A 111 -12.54 -12.09 14.64
N ALA A 112 -13.44 -13.05 14.43
CA ALA A 112 -14.09 -13.28 13.13
C ALA A 112 -14.95 -12.08 12.68
N ARG A 113 -15.55 -11.33 13.62
CA ARG A 113 -16.29 -10.10 13.31
C ARG A 113 -15.40 -8.96 12.79
N ARG A 114 -14.08 -9.03 13.01
CA ARG A 114 -13.11 -7.95 12.75
C ARG A 114 -12.11 -8.29 11.63
N ARG A 115 -12.53 -9.07 10.63
CA ARG A 115 -11.69 -9.59 9.53
C ARG A 115 -10.42 -10.33 9.99
N GLY A 116 -10.38 -10.77 11.25
CA GLY A 116 -9.24 -11.46 11.81
C GLY A 116 -9.30 -12.97 11.56
N HIS A 117 -8.13 -13.60 11.57
CA HIS A 117 -8.01 -15.06 11.42
C HIS A 117 -7.04 -15.61 12.46
N VAL A 118 -7.35 -16.80 12.99
CA VAL A 118 -6.48 -17.51 13.93
C VAL A 118 -5.41 -18.26 13.16
N LEU A 119 -4.16 -18.13 13.61
CA LEU A 119 -3.00 -18.82 13.06
C LEU A 119 -2.71 -20.11 13.83
N GLN A 120 -2.75 -20.01 15.15
CA GLN A 120 -2.41 -21.11 16.04
C GLN A 120 -3.14 -20.92 17.36
N ASP A 121 -3.61 -22.02 17.92
CA ASP A 121 -4.16 -22.08 19.26
C ASP A 121 -3.61 -23.30 20.01
N GLY A 122 -3.49 -23.21 21.33
CA GLY A 122 -2.98 -24.32 22.14
C GLY A 122 -2.87 -24.02 23.63
N PRO A 123 -2.78 -25.07 24.46
CA PRO A 123 -2.61 -24.92 25.90
C PRO A 123 -1.19 -24.45 26.23
N ILE A 124 -1.06 -23.58 27.24
CA ILE A 124 0.24 -23.17 27.76
C ILE A 124 0.72 -24.22 28.76
N ALA A 125 1.77 -24.96 28.38
CA ALA A 125 2.33 -26.03 29.19
C ALA A 125 2.68 -25.55 30.62
N GLY A 126 2.21 -26.29 31.63
CA GLY A 126 2.42 -25.97 33.04
C GLY A 126 1.42 -24.97 33.63
N THR A 127 0.41 -24.53 32.87
CA THR A 127 -0.67 -23.65 33.37
C THR A 127 -2.04 -24.13 32.87
N PRO A 128 -3.16 -23.76 33.51
CA PRO A 128 -4.51 -24.05 33.02
C PRO A 128 -4.96 -23.10 31.90
N LEU A 129 -4.07 -22.25 31.38
CA LEU A 129 -4.40 -21.21 30.41
C LEU A 129 -4.23 -21.71 28.98
N TYR A 130 -5.02 -21.13 28.08
CA TYR A 130 -4.99 -21.35 26.65
C TYR A 130 -4.47 -20.08 25.95
N GLN A 131 -3.63 -20.26 24.94
CA GLN A 131 -3.12 -19.19 24.10
C GLN A 131 -3.72 -19.29 22.71
N VAL A 132 -4.19 -18.16 22.19
CA VAL A 132 -4.66 -18.02 20.81
C VAL A 132 -3.84 -16.93 20.13
N LYS A 133 -3.17 -17.28 19.04
CA LYS A 133 -2.45 -16.36 18.15
C LYS A 133 -3.23 -16.18 16.87
N GLY A 134 -3.43 -14.93 16.48
CA GLY A 134 -4.12 -14.58 15.25
C GLY A 134 -3.63 -13.29 14.66
N LEU A 135 -4.24 -12.89 13.56
CA LEU A 135 -3.98 -11.63 12.90
C LEU A 135 -5.25 -10.81 12.81
N ILE A 136 -5.11 -9.50 12.92
CA ILE A 136 -6.19 -8.54 12.80
C ILE A 136 -5.70 -7.28 12.06
N PRO A 137 -6.42 -6.77 11.04
CA PRO A 137 -6.10 -5.48 10.45
C PRO A 137 -6.17 -4.36 11.50
N VAL A 138 -5.22 -3.43 11.49
CA VAL A 138 -5.13 -2.38 12.52
C VAL A 138 -6.39 -1.51 12.57
N ILE A 139 -7.02 -1.25 11.43
CA ILE A 139 -8.26 -0.46 11.39
C ILE A 139 -9.42 -1.16 12.10
N ASP A 140 -9.41 -2.49 12.15
CA ASP A 140 -10.42 -3.30 12.82
C ASP A 140 -10.01 -3.65 14.26
N SER A 141 -8.81 -3.28 14.72
CA SER A 141 -8.37 -3.55 16.09
C SER A 141 -8.87 -2.53 17.12
N PHE A 142 -9.41 -1.39 16.69
CA PHE A 142 -9.89 -0.36 17.63
C PHE A 142 -11.07 -0.89 18.47
N GLY A 143 -10.90 -0.89 19.80
CA GLY A 143 -11.87 -1.44 20.74
C GLY A 143 -11.86 -2.97 20.87
N PHE A 144 -10.96 -3.67 20.16
CA PHE A 144 -10.88 -5.13 20.21
C PHE A 144 -10.53 -5.65 21.61
N GLU A 145 -9.60 -4.99 22.32
CA GLU A 145 -9.26 -5.37 23.70
C GLU A 145 -10.47 -5.25 24.64
N THR A 146 -11.19 -4.13 24.57
CA THR A 146 -12.33 -3.85 25.43
C THR A 146 -13.46 -4.85 25.18
N ASP A 147 -13.79 -5.11 23.92
CA ASP A 147 -14.79 -6.11 23.55
C ASP A 147 -14.42 -7.49 24.08
N LEU A 148 -13.16 -7.89 23.92
CA LEU A 148 -12.70 -9.18 24.40
C LEU A 148 -12.84 -9.30 25.92
N ARG A 149 -12.43 -8.28 26.67
CA ARG A 149 -12.57 -8.26 28.14
C ARG A 149 -14.03 -8.34 28.58
N ILE A 150 -14.96 -7.67 27.89
CA ILE A 150 -16.39 -7.73 28.21
C ILE A 150 -16.94 -9.15 27.98
N HIS A 151 -16.66 -9.75 26.82
CA HIS A 151 -17.17 -11.08 26.47
C HIS A 151 -16.55 -12.21 27.30
N THR A 152 -15.38 -11.95 27.91
CA THR A 152 -14.67 -12.91 28.77
C THR A 152 -14.74 -12.56 30.25
N GLN A 153 -15.55 -11.57 30.64
CA GLN A 153 -15.68 -11.09 32.03
C GLN A 153 -14.32 -10.75 32.68
N GLY A 154 -13.40 -10.22 31.88
CA GLY A 154 -12.05 -9.83 32.30
C GLY A 154 -11.05 -10.98 32.43
N GLN A 155 -11.43 -12.22 32.10
CA GLN A 155 -10.57 -13.39 32.24
C GLN A 155 -9.49 -13.49 31.15
N ALA A 156 -9.72 -12.91 29.98
CA ALA A 156 -8.74 -12.92 28.89
C ALA A 156 -7.93 -11.62 28.85
N THR A 157 -6.62 -11.78 28.60
CA THR A 157 -5.69 -10.68 28.34
C THR A 157 -5.24 -10.72 26.88
N LEU A 158 -5.09 -9.55 26.27
CA LEU A 158 -4.72 -9.38 24.86
C LEU A 158 -3.39 -8.62 24.75
N SER A 159 -2.54 -9.05 23.83
CA SER A 159 -1.39 -8.30 23.33
C SER A 159 -1.53 -8.10 21.82
N LEU A 160 -1.27 -6.88 21.34
CA LEU A 160 -1.28 -6.51 19.93
C LEU A 160 0.11 -6.00 19.54
N VAL A 161 0.75 -6.68 18.59
CA VAL A 161 2.09 -6.32 18.10
C VAL A 161 2.04 -6.19 16.59
N PHE A 162 2.73 -5.18 16.04
CA PHE A 162 2.87 -5.06 14.58
C PHE A 162 3.63 -6.26 14.01
N ASP A 163 3.02 -6.93 13.04
CA ASP A 163 3.61 -8.09 12.37
C ASP A 163 3.99 -7.74 10.92
N ARG A 164 3.01 -7.40 10.07
CA ARG A 164 3.26 -7.18 8.64
C ARG A 164 2.30 -6.20 7.97
N TRP A 165 2.59 -5.96 6.70
CA TRP A 165 1.69 -5.27 5.77
C TRP A 165 0.98 -6.29 4.89
N SER A 166 -0.34 -6.18 4.79
CA SER A 166 -1.17 -7.03 3.92
C SER A 166 -1.85 -6.17 2.86
N ILE A 167 -2.14 -6.76 1.71
CA ILE A 167 -2.91 -6.09 0.65
C ILE A 167 -4.34 -5.91 1.14
N VAL A 168 -4.88 -4.70 0.97
CA VAL A 168 -6.29 -4.40 1.26
C VAL A 168 -7.14 -5.09 0.19
N PRO A 169 -8.19 -5.83 0.57
CA PRO A 169 -9.08 -6.46 -0.41
C PRO A 169 -9.78 -5.41 -1.28
N GLY A 170 -9.98 -5.76 -2.54
CA GLY A 170 -10.62 -4.89 -3.53
C GLY A 170 -9.66 -4.10 -4.40
N ASP A 171 -10.23 -3.38 -5.36
CA ASP A 171 -9.49 -2.50 -6.27
C ASP A 171 -9.64 -1.03 -5.86
N PRO A 172 -8.52 -0.30 -5.64
CA PRO A 172 -8.59 1.13 -5.34
C PRO A 172 -9.06 2.01 -6.50
N LEU A 173 -8.89 1.57 -7.76
CA LEU A 173 -9.17 2.35 -8.96
C LEU A 173 -10.55 2.09 -9.56
N ASP A 174 -11.23 1.04 -9.10
CA ASP A 174 -12.57 0.68 -9.56
C ASP A 174 -13.59 1.79 -9.22
N ARG A 175 -14.28 2.26 -10.27
CA ARG A 175 -15.27 3.35 -10.21
C ARG A 175 -16.70 2.85 -10.11
N ASP A 176 -16.93 1.57 -10.40
CA ASP A 176 -18.26 0.98 -10.41
C ASP A 176 -18.75 0.70 -9.00
N ILE A 177 -17.83 0.61 -8.03
CA ILE A 177 -18.11 0.45 -6.62
C ILE A 177 -18.76 1.72 -6.05
N GLN A 178 -20.07 1.64 -5.80
CA GLN A 178 -20.83 2.68 -5.13
C GLN A 178 -20.72 2.51 -3.60
N LEU A 179 -20.11 3.49 -2.95
CA LEU A 179 -20.01 3.55 -1.49
C LEU A 179 -21.20 4.30 -0.90
N ARG A 180 -21.86 3.68 0.07
CA ARG A 180 -22.97 4.30 0.80
C ARG A 180 -22.43 5.10 1.98
N PRO A 181 -22.87 6.35 2.17
CA PRO A 181 -22.54 7.10 3.38
C PRO A 181 -23.08 6.39 4.63
N LEU A 182 -22.35 6.49 5.74
CA LEU A 182 -22.74 5.98 7.07
C LEU A 182 -22.83 4.44 7.20
N GLU A 183 -22.54 3.68 6.14
CA GLU A 183 -22.43 2.22 6.18
C GLU A 183 -20.97 1.78 6.03
N PRO A 184 -20.54 0.69 6.69
CA PRO A 184 -19.22 0.12 6.44
C PRO A 184 -19.16 -0.47 5.03
N ALA A 185 -18.01 -0.32 4.37
CA ALA A 185 -17.79 -0.89 3.04
C ALA A 185 -17.74 -2.42 3.11
N SER A 186 -18.15 -3.07 2.01
CA SER A 186 -17.91 -4.50 1.83
C SER A 186 -16.40 -4.79 1.70
N ALA A 187 -16.00 -6.05 1.90
CA ALA A 187 -14.59 -6.43 1.80
C ALA A 187 -13.96 -6.03 0.44
N GLN A 188 -14.68 -6.20 -0.67
CA GLN A 188 -14.18 -5.82 -2.00
C GLN A 188 -14.22 -4.30 -2.27
N ALA A 189 -15.04 -3.56 -1.53
CA ALA A 189 -15.13 -2.10 -1.64
C ALA A 189 -14.15 -1.37 -0.70
N THR A 190 -13.45 -2.09 0.18
CA THR A 190 -12.62 -1.52 1.25
C THR A 190 -11.45 -0.71 0.70
N ALA A 191 -10.74 -1.23 -0.32
CA ALA A 191 -9.65 -0.50 -0.96
C ALA A 191 -10.09 0.85 -1.53
N ARG A 192 -11.23 0.88 -2.25
CA ARG A 192 -11.79 2.11 -2.84
C ARG A 192 -12.20 3.11 -1.75
N ASP A 193 -12.87 2.63 -0.70
CA ASP A 193 -13.30 3.44 0.43
C ASP A 193 -12.11 4.12 1.14
N PHE A 194 -11.04 3.37 1.39
CA PHE A 194 -9.83 3.90 2.00
C PHE A 194 -9.15 4.96 1.13
N VAL A 195 -9.07 4.75 -0.19
CA VAL A 195 -8.51 5.74 -1.11
C VAL A 195 -9.31 7.04 -1.07
N LEU A 196 -10.62 6.95 -1.26
CA LEU A 196 -11.47 8.14 -1.35
C LEU A 196 -11.48 8.94 -0.05
N LYS A 197 -11.66 8.27 1.10
CA LYS A 197 -11.65 8.94 2.42
C LYS A 197 -10.30 9.58 2.73
N THR A 198 -9.20 8.87 2.46
CA THR A 198 -7.84 9.40 2.71
C THR A 198 -7.55 10.61 1.82
N ARG A 199 -7.91 10.54 0.53
CA ARG A 199 -7.74 11.65 -0.42
C ARG A 199 -8.57 12.86 -0.04
N ARG A 200 -9.84 12.67 0.32
CA ARG A 200 -10.72 13.75 0.79
C ARG A 200 -10.15 14.43 2.03
N ARG A 201 -9.64 13.67 3.00
CA ARG A 201 -8.99 14.21 4.20
C ARG A 201 -7.74 15.03 3.88
N LYS A 202 -6.97 14.63 2.87
CA LYS A 202 -5.76 15.33 2.41
C LYS A 202 -6.04 16.49 1.46
N GLY A 203 -7.29 16.72 1.05
CA GLY A 203 -7.65 17.74 0.06
C GLY A 203 -7.23 17.39 -1.37
N LEU A 204 -7.00 16.11 -1.65
CA LEU A 204 -6.67 15.63 -2.99
C LEU A 204 -7.95 15.38 -3.81
N ALA A 205 -7.86 15.55 -5.13
CA ALA A 205 -8.98 15.25 -6.04
C ALA A 205 -9.43 13.80 -5.87
N GLU A 206 -10.73 13.52 -5.83
CA GLU A 206 -11.24 12.17 -5.53
C GLU A 206 -10.77 11.14 -6.57
N ASP A 207 -10.73 11.51 -7.85
CA ASP A 207 -10.29 10.62 -8.92
C ASP A 207 -8.77 10.62 -9.11
N VAL A 208 -8.21 9.40 -8.98
CA VAL A 208 -6.86 9.08 -9.44
C VAL A 208 -6.94 8.79 -10.93
N THR A 209 -6.31 9.63 -11.76
CA THR A 209 -6.28 9.43 -13.21
C THR A 209 -4.86 9.50 -13.73
N ILE A 210 -4.51 8.54 -14.58
CA ILE A 210 -3.18 8.40 -15.21
C ILE A 210 -2.91 9.54 -16.21
N SER A 211 -3.97 10.12 -16.79
CA SER A 211 -3.91 11.23 -17.76
C SER A 211 -3.17 12.47 -17.24
N LYS A 212 -3.09 12.67 -15.92
CA LYS A 212 -2.32 13.77 -15.33
C LYS A 212 -0.81 13.59 -15.51
N PHE A 213 -0.34 12.35 -15.69
CA PHE A 213 1.07 11.99 -15.73
C PHE A 213 1.57 11.60 -17.13
N LEU A 214 0.68 11.13 -18.00
CA LEU A 214 1.01 10.81 -19.39
C LEU A 214 0.83 12.02 -20.31
N GLU A 215 1.52 12.00 -21.45
CA GLU A 215 1.28 12.95 -22.53
C GLU A 215 -0.08 12.65 -23.20
N PRO A 216 -0.82 13.67 -23.67
CA PRO A 216 -2.16 13.47 -24.23
C PRO A 216 -2.18 12.50 -25.41
N ASP A 217 -1.19 12.58 -26.30
CA ASP A 217 -1.10 11.74 -27.50
C ASP A 217 -0.82 10.28 -27.14
N LEU A 218 0.12 10.05 -26.20
CA LEU A 218 0.41 8.71 -25.68
C LEU A 218 -0.78 8.12 -24.91
N PHE A 219 -1.50 8.95 -24.15
CA PHE A 219 -2.70 8.49 -23.45
C PHE A 219 -3.78 8.06 -24.43
N LYS A 220 -3.95 8.80 -25.53
CA LYS A 220 -4.92 8.46 -26.58
C LYS A 220 -4.56 7.13 -27.27
N SER A 221 -3.29 6.94 -27.65
CA SER A 221 -2.85 5.69 -28.29
C SER A 221 -2.96 4.49 -27.35
N LEU A 222 -2.64 4.66 -26.06
CA LEU A 222 -2.81 3.61 -25.05
C LEU A 222 -4.28 3.26 -24.82
N LYS A 223 -5.17 4.25 -24.86
CA LYS A 223 -6.61 4.02 -24.77
C LYS A 223 -7.14 3.28 -25.99
N GLU A 224 -6.71 3.67 -27.19
CA GLU A 224 -7.05 2.97 -28.44
C GLU A 224 -6.56 1.52 -28.45
N SER A 225 -5.41 1.25 -27.82
CA SER A 225 -4.88 -0.11 -27.66
C SER A 225 -5.60 -0.97 -26.62
N GLY A 226 -6.52 -0.40 -25.83
CA GLY A 226 -7.28 -1.10 -24.80
C GLY A 226 -6.49 -1.46 -23.52
N ILE A 227 -5.21 -1.06 -23.42
CA ILE A 227 -4.35 -1.38 -22.26
C ILE A 227 -4.82 -0.67 -20.97
N LEU A 228 -5.55 0.43 -21.10
CA LEU A 228 -5.99 1.26 -19.97
C LEU A 228 -7.39 0.93 -19.45
N ASP A 229 -8.18 0.13 -20.18
CA ASP A 229 -9.56 -0.22 -19.84
C ASP A 229 -9.69 -1.62 -19.20
N GLY A 230 -8.56 -2.25 -18.84
CA GLY A 230 -8.47 -3.59 -18.23
C GLY A 230 -8.01 -3.59 -16.77
#